data_AF-A0A5M6IW17-F1
#
_entry.id   AF-A0A5M6IW17-F1
#
_cell.length_a   1.000
_cell.length_b   1.000
_cell.length_c   1.000
_cell.angle_alpha   90.00
_cell.angle_beta   90.00
_cell.angle_gamma   90.00
#
_symmetry.space_group_name_H-M   'P 1'
#
loop_
_entity.id
_entity.type
_entity.pdbx_description
1 polymer ?
#
loop_
_entity_poly.entity_id
_entity_poly.type
_entity_poly.pdbx_seq_one_letter_code
_entity_poly.pdbx_strand_id
1 'polypeptide(L)'
;MSAPVPVPDLFTIGYEGSTVDRVIAALREAGVTHLVDVRAVPGSRKPGFSRRQLEAAAVEAGLHYTHLRALGTPKPGRDAARRGDAATMHRIFTAHLQAPEAQADLARAAAISAEAPVCLLCFERDHRMCHRDILAGLLRGRSGVVHHLLAEGARQGE
;
A
#
# COMPACT_ATOMS: atom_id res chain seq x y z
N MET A 1 -23.71 -6.37 27.21
CA MET A 1 -22.63 -7.06 26.47
C MET A 1 -22.35 -6.22 25.24
N SER A 2 -21.27 -5.43 25.23
CA SER A 2 -20.92 -4.65 24.03
C SER A 2 -20.64 -5.60 22.88
N ALA A 3 -21.22 -5.35 21.71
CA ALA A 3 -20.82 -6.01 20.48
C ALA A 3 -19.31 -5.82 20.27
N PRO A 4 -18.59 -6.81 19.72
CA PRO A 4 -17.18 -6.63 19.37
C PRO A 4 -17.06 -5.43 18.43
N VAL A 5 -16.15 -4.50 18.75
CA VAL A 5 -15.83 -3.39 17.85
C VAL A 5 -15.30 -4.01 16.56
N PRO A 6 -15.93 -3.75 15.40
CA PRO A 6 -15.45 -4.32 14.14
C PRO A 6 -14.04 -3.81 13.89
N VAL A 7 -13.10 -4.74 13.72
CA VAL A 7 -11.72 -4.42 13.32
C VAL A 7 -11.76 -3.83 11.90
N PRO A 8 -11.11 -2.67 11.65
CA PRO A 8 -11.13 -2.07 10.32
C PRO A 8 -10.51 -2.98 9.26
N ASP A 9 -11.09 -2.99 8.07
CA ASP A 9 -10.55 -3.71 6.92
C ASP A 9 -9.24 -3.10 6.42
N LEU A 10 -8.38 -3.94 5.85
CA LEU A 10 -7.12 -3.55 5.26
C LEU A 10 -7.22 -3.65 3.74
N PHE A 11 -6.80 -2.60 3.05
CA PHE A 11 -6.81 -2.50 1.60
C PHE A 11 -5.38 -2.45 1.08
N THR A 12 -5.20 -2.85 -0.18
CA THR A 12 -3.95 -2.64 -0.90
C THR A 12 -4.24 -2.15 -2.30
N ILE A 13 -3.38 -1.30 -2.87
CA ILE A 13 -3.53 -0.83 -4.23
C ILE A 13 -2.18 -0.58 -4.90
N GLY A 14 -2.13 -0.83 -6.20
CA GLY A 14 -1.00 -0.58 -7.07
C GLY A 14 -1.36 0.42 -8.15
N TYR A 15 -0.52 1.43 -8.37
CA TYR A 15 -0.84 2.50 -9.31
C TYR A 15 -0.22 2.35 -10.70
N GLU A 16 0.53 1.28 -10.96
CA GLU A 16 1.04 0.95 -12.29
C GLU A 16 -0.12 0.94 -13.31
N GLY A 17 0.06 1.65 -14.42
CA GLY A 17 -0.98 1.82 -15.43
C GLY A 17 -2.17 2.71 -15.06
N SER A 18 -2.25 3.29 -13.85
CA SER A 18 -3.43 4.09 -13.41
C SER A 18 -3.23 5.62 -13.47
N THR A 19 -4.11 6.42 -12.87
CA THR A 19 -3.91 7.86 -12.62
C THR A 19 -4.16 8.13 -11.14
N VAL A 20 -3.71 9.28 -10.62
CA VAL A 20 -3.98 9.63 -9.22
C VAL A 20 -5.49 9.70 -8.98
N ASP A 21 -6.24 10.34 -9.87
CA ASP A 21 -7.69 10.45 -9.73
C ASP A 21 -8.38 9.09 -9.64
N ARG A 22 -7.96 8.10 -10.44
CA ARG A 22 -8.49 6.73 -10.39
C ARG A 22 -8.13 6.02 -9.10
N VAL A 23 -6.90 6.20 -8.61
CA VAL A 23 -6.50 5.65 -7.31
C VAL A 23 -7.35 6.27 -6.21
N ILE A 24 -7.47 7.60 -6.16
CA ILE A 24 -8.27 8.31 -5.16
C ILE A 24 -9.75 7.90 -5.22
N ALA A 25 -10.33 7.76 -6.42
CA ALA A 25 -11.70 7.29 -6.59
C ALA A 25 -11.89 5.88 -6.01
N ALA A 26 -11.01 4.94 -6.36
CA ALA A 26 -11.06 3.56 -5.83
C ALA A 26 -10.92 3.51 -4.30
N LEU A 27 -10.07 4.36 -3.71
CA LEU A 27 -9.94 4.47 -2.26
C LEU A 27 -11.22 4.96 -1.59
N ARG A 28 -11.87 5.98 -2.17
CA ARG A 28 -13.12 6.55 -1.64
C ARG A 28 -14.29 5.58 -1.75
N GLU A 29 -14.42 4.90 -2.88
CA GLU A 29 -15.44 3.87 -3.10
C GLU A 29 -15.31 2.71 -2.12
N ALA A 30 -14.07 2.33 -1.78
CA ALA A 30 -13.77 1.30 -0.79
C ALA A 30 -13.92 1.77 0.68
N GLY A 31 -14.22 3.05 0.93
CA GLY A 31 -14.32 3.59 2.28
C GLY A 31 -12.97 3.72 3.01
N VAL A 32 -11.85 3.78 2.28
CA VAL A 32 -10.53 4.00 2.86
C VAL A 32 -10.44 5.43 3.40
N THR A 33 -9.97 5.57 4.63
CA THR A 33 -9.75 6.89 5.27
C THR A 33 -8.28 7.22 5.47
N HIS A 34 -7.37 6.24 5.34
CA HIS A 34 -5.94 6.45 5.53
C HIS A 34 -5.11 5.74 4.45
N LEU A 35 -4.34 6.51 3.69
CA LEU A 35 -3.41 6.02 2.68
C LEU A 35 -2.00 5.89 3.27
N VAL A 36 -1.47 4.67 3.27
CA VAL A 36 -0.11 4.39 3.72
C VAL A 36 0.77 4.12 2.49
N ASP A 37 1.62 5.08 2.15
CA ASP A 37 2.64 4.92 1.13
C ASP A 37 3.80 4.08 1.69
N VAL A 38 3.96 2.86 1.18
CA VAL A 38 5.04 1.95 1.58
C VAL A 38 6.20 1.96 0.59
N ARG A 39 6.30 2.94 -0.31
CA ARG A 39 7.41 2.99 -1.28
C ARG A 39 8.72 3.36 -0.59
N ALA A 40 9.77 2.60 -0.88
CA ALA A 40 11.13 2.95 -0.45
C ALA A 40 11.61 4.27 -1.07
N VAL A 41 11.15 4.57 -2.29
CA VAL A 41 11.40 5.82 -3.00
C VAL A 41 10.04 6.38 -3.45
N PRO A 42 9.49 7.40 -2.75
CA PRO A 42 8.16 7.93 -3.08
C PRO A 42 8.19 8.99 -4.20
N GLY A 43 9.30 9.06 -4.95
CA GLY A 43 9.40 9.84 -6.17
C GLY A 43 8.93 9.01 -7.36
N SER A 44 7.95 9.52 -8.10
CA SER A 44 7.45 8.89 -9.32
C SER A 44 7.54 9.87 -10.48
N ARG A 45 7.90 9.35 -11.67
CA ARG A 45 7.81 10.09 -12.94
C ARG A 45 6.38 10.15 -13.47
N LYS A 46 5.48 9.34 -12.89
CA LYS A 46 4.07 9.30 -13.27
C LYS A 46 3.37 10.54 -12.68
N PRO A 47 2.65 11.34 -13.49
CA PRO A 47 2.00 12.56 -13.02
C PRO A 47 1.16 12.32 -11.75
N GLY A 48 1.31 13.21 -10.78
CA GLY A 48 0.58 13.17 -9.51
C GLY A 48 1.12 12.17 -8.47
N PHE A 49 1.96 11.20 -8.84
CA PHE A 49 2.47 10.19 -7.89
C PHE A 49 3.79 10.57 -7.22
N SER A 50 4.26 11.81 -7.37
CA SER A 50 5.29 12.32 -6.46
C SER A 50 4.72 12.39 -5.04
N ARG A 51 5.54 12.16 -4.01
CA ARG A 51 5.09 12.18 -2.60
C ARG A 51 4.18 13.38 -2.30
N ARG A 52 4.63 14.60 -2.62
CA ARG A 52 3.91 15.83 -2.31
C ARG A 52 2.57 15.92 -3.03
N GLN A 53 2.52 15.55 -4.32
CA GLN A 53 1.27 15.62 -5.09
C GLN A 53 0.27 14.55 -4.64
N LEU A 54 0.76 13.34 -4.36
CA LEU A 54 -0.07 12.25 -3.87
C LEU A 54 -0.63 12.56 -2.48
N GLU A 55 0.20 13.10 -1.59
CA GLU A 55 -0.22 13.57 -0.27
C GLU A 55 -1.29 14.66 -0.37
N ALA A 56 -1.09 15.67 -1.24
CA ALA A 56 -2.08 16.71 -1.47
C ALA A 56 -3.40 16.13 -2.00
N ALA A 57 -3.36 15.27 -3.02
CA ALA A 57 -4.56 14.64 -3.58
C ALA A 57 -5.31 13.75 -2.57
N ALA A 58 -4.58 13.03 -1.70
CA ALA A 58 -5.17 12.24 -0.63
C ALA A 58 -5.90 13.14 0.39
N VAL A 59 -5.23 14.21 0.85
CA VAL A 59 -5.81 15.16 1.82
C VAL A 59 -7.01 15.91 1.24
N GLU A 60 -6.94 16.36 -0.01
CA GLU A 60 -8.06 17.00 -0.73
C GLU A 60 -9.27 16.08 -0.84
N ALA A 61 -9.04 14.77 -0.95
CA ALA A 61 -10.08 13.75 -0.97
C ALA A 61 -10.59 13.34 0.43
N GLY A 62 -10.05 13.92 1.50
CA GLY A 62 -10.42 13.64 2.89
C GLY A 62 -9.71 12.43 3.51
N LEU A 63 -8.61 11.97 2.92
CA LEU A 63 -7.81 10.86 3.45
C LEU A 63 -6.61 11.39 4.24
N HIS A 64 -6.27 10.68 5.32
CA HIS A 64 -4.97 10.83 5.95
C HIS A 64 -3.88 10.19 5.07
N TYR A 65 -2.67 10.75 5.14
CA TYR A 65 -1.52 10.24 4.41
C TYR A 65 -0.36 9.93 5.36
N THR A 66 0.27 8.77 5.21
CA THR A 66 1.50 8.45 5.95
C THR A 66 2.49 7.73 5.04
N HIS A 67 3.74 8.19 5.05
CA HIS A 67 4.83 7.53 4.32
C HIS A 67 5.68 6.71 5.29
N LEU A 68 5.67 5.38 5.12
CA LEU A 68 6.45 4.42 5.92
C LEU A 68 7.56 3.84 5.05
N ARG A 69 8.65 4.62 4.92
CA ARG A 69 9.75 4.32 4.01
C ARG A 69 10.39 2.96 4.29
N ALA A 70 10.51 2.57 5.56
CA ALA A 70 11.22 1.34 5.93
C ALA A 70 10.44 0.08 5.54
N LEU A 71 9.15 0.21 5.21
CA LEU A 71 8.33 -0.87 4.64
C LEU A 71 8.48 -1.01 3.12
N GLY A 72 9.33 -0.20 2.48
CA GLY A 72 9.56 -0.28 1.06
C GLY A 72 10.63 -1.27 0.66
N THR A 73 10.45 -1.88 -0.51
CA THR A 73 11.44 -2.81 -1.05
C THR A 73 12.80 -2.12 -1.30
N PRO A 74 13.91 -2.65 -0.77
CA PRO A 74 15.25 -2.11 -1.02
C PRO A 74 15.64 -2.29 -2.50
N LYS A 75 16.67 -1.56 -2.95
CA LYS A 75 17.05 -1.51 -4.38
C LYS A 75 17.23 -2.90 -5.01
N PRO A 76 17.97 -3.85 -4.41
CA PRO A 76 18.13 -5.18 -5.01
C PRO A 76 16.80 -5.94 -5.18
N GLY A 77 15.87 -5.80 -4.24
CA GLY A 77 14.54 -6.39 -4.33
C GLY A 77 13.68 -5.74 -5.41
N ARG A 78 13.76 -4.40 -5.57
CA ARG A 78 13.07 -3.70 -6.67
C ARG A 78 13.61 -4.12 -8.04
N ASP A 79 14.93 -4.33 -8.14
CA ASP A 79 15.54 -4.79 -9.38
C ASP A 79 15.14 -6.24 -9.70
N ALA A 80 14.92 -7.10 -8.70
CA ALA A 80 14.34 -8.43 -8.89
C ALA A 80 12.87 -8.37 -9.35
N ALA A 81 12.04 -7.54 -8.70
CA ALA A 81 10.64 -7.33 -9.10
C ALA A 81 10.51 -6.92 -10.57
N ARG A 82 11.34 -5.97 -11.01
CA ARG A 82 11.37 -5.48 -12.41
C ARG A 82 11.72 -6.55 -13.44
N ARG A 83 12.46 -7.59 -13.05
CA ARG A 83 12.77 -8.73 -13.91
C ARG A 83 11.72 -9.84 -13.84
N GLY A 84 10.64 -9.65 -13.08
CA GLY A 84 9.63 -10.68 -12.83
C GLY A 84 10.08 -11.75 -11.83
N ASP A 85 11.18 -11.55 -11.09
CA ASP A 85 11.68 -12.51 -10.10
C ASP A 85 11.07 -12.23 -8.72
N ALA A 86 9.81 -12.65 -8.56
CA ALA A 86 9.06 -12.47 -7.32
C ALA A 86 9.70 -13.24 -6.14
N ALA A 87 10.26 -14.43 -6.39
CA ALA A 87 10.87 -15.25 -5.35
C ALA A 87 12.10 -14.55 -4.72
N THR A 88 13.00 -14.01 -5.56
CA THR A 88 14.14 -13.24 -5.06
C THR A 88 13.69 -11.94 -4.40
N MET A 89 12.68 -11.26 -4.96
CA MET A 89 12.14 -10.05 -4.34
C MET A 89 11.58 -10.33 -2.95
N HIS A 90 10.76 -11.38 -2.77
CA HIS A 90 10.21 -11.79 -1.48
C HIS A 90 11.32 -12.10 -0.49
N ARG A 91 12.30 -12.93 -0.87
CA ARG A 91 13.43 -13.27 0.01
C ARG A 91 14.18 -12.03 0.50
N ILE A 92 14.51 -11.11 -0.41
CA ILE A 92 15.22 -9.87 -0.06
C ILE A 92 14.35 -8.99 0.85
N PHE A 93 13.06 -8.86 0.55
CA PHE A 93 12.17 -8.01 1.33
C PHE A 93 11.92 -8.58 2.74
N THR A 94 11.70 -9.89 2.88
CA THR A 94 11.53 -10.53 4.19
C THR A 94 12.77 -10.39 5.07
N ALA A 95 13.98 -10.48 4.50
CA ALA A 95 15.22 -10.22 5.23
C ALA A 95 15.32 -8.74 5.65
N HIS A 96 14.96 -7.82 4.75
CA HIS A 96 14.92 -6.38 5.04
C HIS A 96 13.97 -6.02 6.18
N LEU A 97 12.83 -6.72 6.30
CA LEU A 97 11.88 -6.51 7.38
C LEU A 97 12.46 -6.81 8.78
N GLN A 98 13.59 -7.52 8.90
CA GLN A 98 14.23 -7.75 10.20
C GLN A 98 14.96 -6.52 10.76
N ALA A 99 15.16 -5.47 9.95
CA ALA A 99 15.81 -4.25 10.40
C ALA A 99 14.95 -3.52 11.46
N PRO A 100 15.57 -2.91 12.50
CA PRO A 100 14.85 -2.20 13.55
C PRO A 100 13.88 -1.13 13.03
N GLU A 101 14.29 -0.38 12.00
CA GLU A 101 13.47 0.67 11.38
C GLU A 101 12.25 0.09 10.67
N ALA A 102 12.41 -1.08 10.02
CA ALA A 102 11.30 -1.77 9.38
C ALA A 102 10.30 -2.33 10.40
N GLN A 103 10.79 -2.86 11.52
CA GLN A 103 9.93 -3.29 12.64
C GLN A 103 9.18 -2.12 13.28
N ALA A 104 9.83 -0.97 13.45
CA ALA A 104 9.20 0.24 13.97
C ALA A 104 8.09 0.74 13.03
N ASP A 105 8.35 0.85 11.73
CA ASP A 105 7.32 1.24 10.76
C ASP A 105 6.21 0.18 10.65
N LEU A 106 6.51 -1.12 10.79
CA LEU A 106 5.50 -2.18 10.79
C LEU A 106 4.56 -2.06 12.00
N ALA A 107 5.11 -1.75 13.18
CA ALA A 107 4.31 -1.47 14.37
C ALA A 107 3.42 -0.23 14.19
N ARG A 108 3.93 0.82 13.54
CA ARG A 108 3.13 2.00 13.19
C ARG A 108 2.01 1.67 12.20
N ALA A 109 2.29 0.90 11.15
CA ALA A 109 1.27 0.46 10.20
C ALA A 109 0.17 -0.35 10.89
N ALA A 110 0.56 -1.23 11.82
CA ALA A 110 -0.39 -2.01 12.62
C ALA A 110 -1.26 -1.15 13.53
N ALA A 111 -0.70 -0.14 14.19
CA ALA A 111 -1.47 0.79 15.02
C ALA A 111 -2.50 1.56 14.19
N ILE A 112 -2.10 2.11 13.04
CA ILE A 112 -3.01 2.83 12.14
C ILE A 112 -4.13 1.89 11.64
N SER A 113 -3.78 0.67 11.25
CA SER A 113 -4.74 -0.31 10.72
C SER A 113 -5.73 -0.85 11.76
N ALA A 114 -5.44 -0.66 13.05
CA ALA A 114 -6.36 -0.99 14.14
C ALA A 114 -7.40 0.12 14.39
N GLU A 115 -7.13 1.35 13.96
CA GLU A 115 -7.97 2.53 14.22
C GLU A 115 -8.82 2.94 13.02
N ALA A 116 -8.39 2.63 11.80
CA ALA A 116 -9.02 3.12 10.57
C ALA A 116 -8.92 2.14 9.39
N PRO A 117 -9.85 2.20 8.40
CA PRO A 117 -9.69 1.53 7.12
C PRO A 117 -8.48 2.07 6.35
N VAL A 118 -7.41 1.26 6.30
CA VAL A 118 -6.11 1.64 5.74
C VAL A 118 -5.93 1.04 4.35
N CYS A 119 -5.32 1.79 3.42
CA CYS A 119 -4.80 1.22 2.18
C CYS A 119 -3.28 1.30 2.08
N LEU A 120 -2.61 0.17 1.84
CA LEU A 120 -1.19 0.11 1.50
C LEU A 120 -0.99 0.38 0.01
N LEU A 121 -0.21 1.41 -0.32
CA LEU A 121 0.09 1.80 -1.70
C LEU A 121 1.52 1.41 -2.10
N CYS A 122 1.64 0.70 -3.23
CA CYS A 122 2.91 0.51 -3.92
C CYS A 122 2.81 0.80 -5.44
N PHE A 123 3.89 0.61 -6.18
CA PHE A 123 3.89 0.82 -7.63
C PHE A 123 3.17 -0.29 -8.38
N GLU A 124 3.59 -1.54 -8.19
CA GLU A 124 3.25 -2.69 -9.04
C GLU A 124 1.73 -2.95 -9.08
N ARG A 125 1.15 -3.24 -10.25
CA ARG A 125 -0.29 -3.53 -10.34
C ARG A 125 -0.65 -4.83 -9.63
N ASP A 126 0.13 -5.89 -9.87
CA ASP A 126 -0.06 -7.21 -9.26
C ASP A 126 0.58 -7.26 -7.86
N HIS A 127 -0.22 -7.52 -6.83
CA HIS A 127 0.26 -7.60 -5.44
C HIS A 127 1.20 -8.78 -5.22
N ARG A 128 1.03 -9.87 -5.97
CA ARG A 128 1.81 -11.12 -5.82
C ARG A 128 3.26 -10.96 -6.27
N MET A 129 3.55 -9.88 -6.99
CA MET A 129 4.86 -9.54 -7.53
C MET A 129 5.56 -8.44 -6.71
N CYS A 130 5.01 -8.06 -5.56
CA CYS A 130 5.54 -6.95 -4.76
C CYS A 130 5.46 -7.19 -3.25
N HIS A 131 6.03 -6.26 -2.49
CA HIS A 131 6.13 -6.32 -1.04
C HIS A 131 4.80 -6.16 -0.30
N ARG A 132 3.76 -5.60 -0.94
CA ARG A 132 2.51 -5.29 -0.24
C ARG A 132 1.72 -6.53 0.15
N ASP A 133 1.90 -7.65 -0.57
CA ASP A 133 1.28 -8.93 -0.21
C ASP A 133 1.85 -9.47 1.10
N ILE A 134 3.18 -9.39 1.26
CA ILE A 134 3.89 -9.74 2.50
C ILE A 134 3.41 -8.84 3.64
N LEU A 135 3.36 -7.51 3.43
CA LEU A 135 2.91 -6.57 4.45
C LEU A 135 1.45 -6.82 4.85
N ALA A 136 0.57 -7.03 3.88
CA ALA A 136 -0.83 -7.34 4.16
C ALA A 136 -0.97 -8.63 4.96
N GLY A 137 -0.20 -9.67 4.63
CA GLY A 137 -0.14 -10.91 5.42
C GLY A 137 0.29 -10.70 6.87
N LEU A 138 1.30 -9.84 7.11
CA LEU A 138 1.78 -9.52 8.46
C LEU A 138 0.77 -8.68 9.26
N LEU A 139 -0.06 -7.87 8.58
CA LEU A 139 -1.06 -7.02 9.22
C LEU A 139 -2.42 -7.72 9.42
N ARG A 140 -2.70 -8.84 8.75
CA ARG A 140 -3.95 -9.62 8.89
C ARG A 140 -4.33 -9.95 10.33
N GLY A 141 -3.35 -10.21 11.21
CA GLY A 141 -3.61 -10.51 12.62
C GLY A 141 -4.14 -9.33 13.44
N ARG A 142 -4.15 -8.12 12.86
CA ARG A 142 -4.50 -6.84 13.51
C ARG A 142 -5.47 -6.00 12.67
N SER A 143 -6.07 -6.59 11.65
CA SER A 143 -7.01 -5.96 10.74
C SER A 143 -8.14 -6.92 10.42
N GLY A 144 -9.21 -6.40 9.85
CA GLY A 144 -10.31 -7.18 9.27
C GLY A 144 -9.89 -7.90 8.00
N VAL A 145 -10.79 -7.92 7.02
CA VAL A 145 -10.54 -8.60 5.74
C VAL A 145 -9.52 -7.81 4.93
N VAL A 146 -8.63 -8.53 4.23
CA VAL A 146 -7.70 -7.92 3.28
C VAL A 146 -8.32 -7.87 1.90
N HIS A 147 -8.44 -6.67 1.35
CA HIS A 147 -8.95 -6.41 0.00
C HIS A 147 -7.84 -5.89 -0.91
N HIS A 148 -7.71 -6.48 -2.10
CA HIS A 148 -6.77 -6.02 -3.13
C HIS A 148 -7.53 -5.20 -4.18
N LEU A 149 -7.45 -3.88 -4.06
CA LEU A 149 -8.10 -2.96 -4.98
C LEU A 149 -7.35 -2.91 -6.31
N LEU A 150 -8.10 -2.73 -7.40
CA LEU A 150 -7.56 -2.41 -8.71
C LEU A 150 -7.92 -0.98 -9.03
N ALA A 151 -6.93 -0.16 -9.37
CA ALA A 151 -7.14 1.20 -9.82
C ALA A 151 -7.59 1.23 -11.30
N GLU A 152 -8.69 0.53 -11.61
CA GLU A 152 -9.28 0.46 -12.96
C GLU A 152 -10.08 1.72 -13.28
N GLY A 153 -10.11 2.10 -14.56
CA GLY A 153 -11.16 2.93 -15.14
C GLY A 153 -11.76 2.16 -16.30
N ALA A 154 -13.03 2.44 -16.64
CA ALA A 154 -13.83 1.74 -17.64
C ALA A 154 -12.99 1.12 -18.76
N ARG A 155 -13.13 -0.20 -18.94
CA ARG A 155 -12.73 -0.84 -20.20
C ARG A 155 -13.38 0.00 -21.32
N GLN A 156 -12.58 0.64 -22.17
CA GLN A 156 -13.09 0.94 -23.50
C GLN A 156 -13.38 -0.44 -24.09
N GLY A 157 -14.67 -0.71 -24.28
CA GLY A 157 -15.14 -1.98 -24.81
C GLY A 157 -14.47 -2.28 -26.14
N GLU A 158 -14.25 -3.57 -26.37
CA GLU A 158 -14.32 -4.16 -27.69
C GLU A 158 -15.73 -4.70 -27.89
#